data_AF-A0A3Q3ATE9-F1
#
_entry.id   AF-A0A3Q3ATE9-F1
#
_cell.length_a   1.000
_cell.length_b   1.000
_cell.length_c   1.000
_cell.angle_alpha   90.00
_cell.angle_beta   90.00
_cell.angle_gamma   90.00
#
_symmetry.space_group_name_H-M   'P 1'
#
loop_
_entity.id
_entity.type
_entity.pdbx_description
1 polymer ?
#
loop_
_entity_poly.entity_id
_entity_poly.type
_entity_poly.pdbx_seq_one_letter_code
_entity_poly.pdbx_strand_id
1 'polypeptide(L)'
;MSNGTNLSVDPSCLGQPPPVAIRIIENLDIFGIILYSILTFMAAVSLMVFLEECVYIYRKVPANKKSLIIWVNGAAPVISTMSCLGMWIPKAVMFTDMTSACYFAVVVFKFLILMLEEIGGDEAFLKRSSKHKLRISTGPCCCCCPCLPHVAITRRSLFLLKLGSFQFAILKIVFTVLSIVLWTNGNFDVADVSITGAAIWINPFVGILTIIALWPVAILFMHLRTALQTLKIVPKYAMYQLVLILSQLQTAIINILAMNGTIACSPPFSSPARGYMLSQQLLILEMFIITLVTRLLYRRQYEPLPSEDHDDNENTYMVAMPKSA
;
A
#
# COMPACT_ATOMS: atom_id res chain seq x y z
N MET A 1 -11.50 22.74 -44.20
CA MET A 1 -12.46 23.19 -43.16
C MET A 1 -12.73 22.01 -42.26
N SER A 2 -12.09 21.97 -41.09
CA SER A 2 -12.18 20.83 -40.17
C SER A 2 -13.35 21.04 -39.23
N ASN A 3 -14.33 20.14 -39.25
CA ASN A 3 -15.46 20.10 -38.32
C ASN A 3 -14.93 19.75 -36.92
N GLY A 4 -14.70 20.77 -36.10
CA GLY A 4 -14.52 20.61 -34.66
C GLY A 4 -15.86 20.29 -34.03
N THR A 5 -16.03 19.05 -33.60
CA THR A 5 -17.11 18.63 -32.69
C THR A 5 -17.00 19.41 -31.39
N ASN A 6 -17.77 20.49 -31.28
CA ASN A 6 -18.11 21.11 -30.00
C ASN A 6 -18.91 20.08 -29.19
N LEU A 7 -18.24 19.24 -28.41
CA LEU A 7 -18.87 18.54 -27.30
C LEU A 7 -19.31 19.62 -26.30
N SER A 8 -20.56 20.05 -26.42
CA SER A 8 -21.24 20.82 -25.40
C SER A 8 -21.30 19.96 -24.14
N VAL A 9 -20.34 20.16 -23.23
CA VAL A 9 -20.38 19.57 -21.89
C VAL A 9 -21.64 20.08 -21.20
N ASP A 10 -22.51 19.15 -20.78
CA ASP A 10 -23.78 19.46 -20.13
C ASP A 10 -23.53 20.37 -18.90
N PRO A 11 -24.24 21.51 -18.75
CA PRO A 11 -24.05 22.45 -17.65
C PRO A 11 -24.28 21.80 -16.26
N SER A 12 -24.98 20.66 -16.21
CA SER A 12 -25.13 19.84 -15.00
C SER A 12 -23.82 19.20 -14.51
N CYS A 13 -22.78 19.20 -15.34
CA CYS A 13 -21.48 18.58 -15.07
C CYS A 13 -20.42 19.54 -14.51
N LEU A 14 -20.73 20.84 -14.45
CA LEU A 14 -19.83 21.88 -13.92
C LEU A 14 -20.12 22.14 -12.44
N GLY A 15 -19.14 21.83 -11.58
CA GLY A 15 -19.06 22.39 -10.22
C GLY A 15 -20.14 21.96 -9.23
N GLN A 16 -20.90 20.89 -9.48
CA GLN A 16 -21.86 20.40 -8.48
C GLN A 16 -21.16 19.63 -7.36
N PRO A 17 -21.52 19.88 -6.09
CA PRO A 17 -20.97 19.14 -4.95
C PRO A 17 -21.33 17.66 -5.05
N PRO A 18 -20.52 16.75 -4.46
CA PRO A 18 -20.77 15.32 -4.55
C PRO A 18 -22.21 14.98 -4.09
N PRO A 19 -22.96 14.21 -4.90
CA PRO A 19 -24.37 13.94 -4.61
C PRO A 19 -24.54 13.24 -3.27
N VAL A 20 -25.62 13.58 -2.56
CA VAL A 20 -26.01 12.89 -1.33
C VAL A 20 -26.32 11.43 -1.64
N ALA A 21 -25.91 10.52 -0.74
CA ALA A 21 -26.07 9.07 -0.90
C ALA A 21 -27.51 8.67 -1.31
N ILE A 22 -28.52 9.33 -0.73
CA ILE A 22 -29.94 9.10 -1.02
C ILE A 22 -30.26 9.28 -2.52
N ARG A 23 -29.75 10.33 -3.18
CA ARG A 23 -30.01 10.55 -4.61
C ARG A 23 -29.35 9.52 -5.52
N ILE A 24 -28.29 8.87 -5.05
CA ILE A 24 -27.64 7.78 -5.80
C ILE A 24 -28.44 6.50 -5.65
N ILE A 25 -28.89 6.20 -4.44
CA ILE A 25 -29.69 5.01 -4.14
C ILE A 25 -31.06 5.07 -4.85
N GLU A 26 -31.68 6.25 -4.92
CA GLU A 26 -32.97 6.45 -5.61
C GLU A 26 -32.88 6.33 -7.14
N ASN A 27 -31.71 6.62 -7.73
CA ASN A 27 -31.48 6.53 -9.18
C ASN A 27 -30.69 5.26 -9.57
N LEU A 28 -30.54 4.30 -8.66
CA LEU A 28 -29.77 3.10 -8.91
C LEU A 28 -30.59 2.13 -9.77
N ASP A 29 -30.13 1.90 -11.00
CA ASP A 29 -30.71 0.88 -11.87
C ASP A 29 -30.50 -0.54 -11.29
N ILE A 30 -31.26 -1.52 -11.76
CA ILE A 30 -31.22 -2.92 -11.29
C ILE A 30 -29.78 -3.47 -11.32
N PHE A 31 -29.04 -3.13 -12.38
CA PHE A 31 -27.62 -3.48 -12.50
C PHE A 31 -26.75 -2.88 -11.38
N GLY A 32 -27.00 -1.62 -11.02
CA GLY A 32 -26.29 -0.94 -9.94
C GLY A 32 -26.57 -1.57 -8.57
N ILE A 33 -27.81 -1.97 -8.32
CA ILE A 33 -28.19 -2.68 -7.09
C ILE A 33 -27.44 -4.01 -6.96
N ILE A 34 -27.41 -4.80 -8.04
CA ILE A 34 -26.68 -6.07 -8.08
C ILE A 34 -25.18 -5.84 -7.84
N LEU A 35 -24.58 -4.86 -8.53
CA LEU A 35 -23.17 -4.53 -8.39
C LEU A 35 -22.82 -4.10 -6.96
N TYR A 36 -23.58 -3.17 -6.37
CA TYR A 36 -23.35 -2.69 -5.00
C TYR A 36 -23.49 -3.82 -3.99
N SER A 37 -24.48 -4.70 -4.15
CA SER A 37 -24.65 -5.88 -3.31
C SER A 37 -23.44 -6.82 -3.36
N ILE A 38 -22.98 -7.16 -4.57
CA ILE A 38 -21.81 -8.04 -4.77
C ILE A 38 -20.55 -7.42 -4.16
N LEU A 39 -20.27 -6.14 -4.42
CA LEU A 39 -19.08 -5.46 -3.90
C LEU A 39 -19.12 -5.36 -2.36
N THR A 40 -20.30 -5.08 -1.78
CA THR A 40 -20.47 -5.05 -0.33
C THR A 40 -20.25 -6.43 0.29
N PHE A 41 -20.76 -7.48 -0.35
CA PHE A 41 -20.53 -8.86 0.07
C PHE A 41 -19.04 -9.22 0.01
N MET A 42 -18.34 -8.87 -1.07
CA MET A 42 -16.89 -9.09 -1.21
C MET A 42 -16.11 -8.37 -0.10
N ALA A 43 -16.42 -7.09 0.18
CA ALA A 43 -15.79 -6.34 1.26
C ALA A 43 -16.03 -6.98 2.64
N ALA A 44 -17.27 -7.41 2.91
CA ALA A 44 -17.63 -8.09 4.15
C ALA A 44 -16.88 -9.43 4.33
N VAL A 45 -16.76 -10.22 3.27
CA VAL A 45 -15.97 -11.46 3.28
C VAL A 45 -14.49 -11.17 3.50
N SER A 46 -13.92 -10.15 2.84
CA SER A 46 -12.53 -9.73 3.08
C SER A 46 -12.29 -9.36 4.54
N LEU A 47 -13.20 -8.61 5.15
CA LEU A 47 -13.12 -8.26 6.57
C LEU A 47 -13.22 -9.49 7.48
N MET A 48 -14.15 -10.41 7.19
CA MET A 48 -14.31 -11.65 7.96
C MET A 48 -13.06 -12.52 7.89
N VAL A 49 -12.49 -12.68 6.69
CA VAL A 49 -11.22 -13.39 6.49
C VAL A 49 -10.10 -12.74 7.30
N PHE A 50 -9.99 -11.41 7.26
CA PHE A 50 -8.99 -10.69 8.03
C PHE A 50 -9.14 -10.86 9.54
N LEU A 51 -10.38 -10.86 10.06
CA LEU A 51 -10.64 -11.10 11.49
C LEU A 51 -10.25 -12.52 11.91
N GLU A 52 -10.59 -13.52 11.09
CA GLU A 52 -10.17 -14.91 11.31
C GLU A 52 -8.63 -15.01 11.36
N GLU A 53 -7.93 -14.36 10.41
CA GLU A 53 -6.47 -14.32 10.39
C GLU A 53 -5.89 -13.62 11.62
N CYS A 54 -6.47 -12.52 12.07
CA CYS A 54 -6.03 -11.83 13.28
C CYS A 54 -6.14 -12.74 14.51
N VAL A 55 -7.25 -13.48 14.65
CA VAL A 55 -7.44 -14.44 15.74
C VAL A 55 -6.43 -15.58 15.66
N TYR A 56 -6.19 -16.12 14.47
CA TYR A 56 -5.19 -17.17 14.25
C TYR A 56 -3.78 -16.70 14.62
N ILE A 57 -3.38 -15.52 14.14
CA ILE A 57 -2.07 -14.93 14.38
C ILE A 57 -1.90 -14.64 15.87
N TYR A 58 -2.93 -14.08 16.52
CA TYR A 58 -2.88 -13.78 17.95
C TYR A 58 -2.68 -15.03 18.81
N ARG A 59 -3.23 -16.18 18.40
CA ARG A 59 -3.11 -17.44 19.14
C ARG A 59 -1.82 -18.21 18.87
N LYS A 60 -1.25 -18.14 17.65
CA LYS A 60 -0.16 -19.05 17.23
C LYS A 60 1.20 -18.39 17.02
N VAL A 61 1.30 -17.06 17.03
CA VAL A 61 2.49 -16.35 16.55
C VAL A 61 3.23 -15.66 17.70
N PRO A 62 4.57 -15.74 17.75
CA PRO A 62 5.36 -15.07 18.78
C PRO A 62 5.11 -13.55 18.80
N ALA A 63 5.22 -12.97 20.00
CA ALA A 63 4.78 -11.60 20.28
C ALA A 63 5.48 -10.51 19.44
N ASN A 64 6.70 -10.74 18.99
CA ASN A 64 7.51 -9.75 18.28
C ASN A 64 7.03 -9.53 16.83
N LYS A 65 6.56 -10.60 16.16
CA LYS A 65 6.14 -10.57 14.74
C LYS A 65 4.64 -10.38 14.55
N LYS A 66 3.81 -10.72 15.56
CA LYS A 66 2.34 -10.71 15.42
C LYS A 66 1.78 -9.36 14.96
N SER A 67 2.24 -8.26 15.57
CA SER A 67 1.73 -6.92 15.25
C SER A 67 2.09 -6.53 13.81
N LEU A 68 3.34 -6.75 13.40
CA LEU A 68 3.82 -6.42 12.06
C LEU A 68 3.02 -7.15 10.97
N ILE A 69 2.76 -8.44 11.17
CA ILE A 69 2.03 -9.26 10.19
C ILE A 69 0.55 -8.84 10.13
N ILE A 70 -0.08 -8.55 11.27
CA ILE A 70 -1.46 -8.05 11.31
C ILE A 70 -1.59 -6.74 10.53
N TRP A 71 -0.68 -5.79 10.74
CA TRP A 71 -0.69 -4.51 10.01
C TRP A 71 -0.56 -4.72 8.50
N VAL A 72 0.41 -5.54 8.07
CA VAL A 72 0.66 -5.80 6.63
C VAL A 72 -0.50 -6.55 5.97
N ASN A 73 -1.01 -7.62 6.60
CA ASN A 73 -2.15 -8.36 6.05
C ASN A 73 -3.45 -7.55 6.08
N GLY A 74 -3.57 -6.60 7.00
CA GLY A 74 -4.71 -5.70 7.09
C GLY A 74 -4.78 -4.66 5.98
N ALA A 75 -3.72 -4.46 5.18
CA ALA A 75 -3.70 -3.42 4.14
C ALA A 75 -4.85 -3.57 3.13
N ALA A 76 -4.94 -4.72 2.46
CA ALA A 76 -5.99 -4.97 1.47
C ALA A 76 -7.42 -4.92 2.05
N PRO A 77 -7.76 -5.66 3.14
CA PRO A 77 -9.12 -5.65 3.68
C PRO A 77 -9.53 -4.29 4.27
N VAL A 78 -8.60 -3.53 4.88
CA VAL A 78 -8.90 -2.16 5.35
C VAL A 78 -9.19 -1.23 4.18
N ILE A 79 -8.37 -1.25 3.12
CA ILE A 79 -8.61 -0.45 1.91
C ILE A 79 -9.96 -0.84 1.29
N SER A 80 -10.24 -2.14 1.12
CA SER A 80 -11.53 -2.63 0.59
C SER A 80 -12.73 -2.15 1.41
N THR A 81 -12.64 -2.21 2.74
CA THR A 81 -13.72 -1.78 3.64
C THR A 81 -13.96 -0.27 3.54
N MET A 82 -12.88 0.51 3.54
CA MET A 82 -12.97 1.97 3.41
C MET A 82 -13.49 2.39 2.04
N SER A 83 -13.08 1.71 0.96
CA SER A 83 -13.63 1.92 -0.38
C SER A 83 -15.12 1.58 -0.45
N CYS A 84 -15.56 0.52 0.24
CA CYS A 84 -16.98 0.18 0.36
C CYS A 84 -17.76 1.27 1.11
N LEU A 85 -17.21 1.82 2.19
CA LEU A 85 -17.82 2.95 2.89
C LEU A 85 -17.92 4.20 2.00
N GLY A 86 -16.88 4.49 1.22
CA GLY A 86 -16.89 5.58 0.24
C GLY A 86 -17.94 5.38 -0.87
N MET A 87 -18.14 4.13 -1.31
CA MET A 87 -19.15 3.79 -2.31
C MET A 87 -20.58 4.06 -1.79
N TRP A 88 -20.90 3.66 -0.56
CA TRP A 88 -22.23 3.90 0.03
C TRP A 88 -22.44 5.35 0.49
N ILE A 89 -21.37 6.02 0.92
CA ILE A 89 -21.41 7.40 1.42
C ILE A 89 -20.43 8.25 0.60
N PRO A 90 -20.83 8.74 -0.58
CA PRO A 90 -19.96 9.54 -1.46
C PRO A 90 -19.39 10.79 -0.77
N LYS A 91 -20.16 11.39 0.14
CA LYS A 91 -19.69 12.54 0.94
C LYS A 91 -18.55 12.19 1.89
N ALA A 92 -18.41 10.93 2.29
CA ALA A 92 -17.34 10.45 3.14
C ALA A 92 -16.11 9.96 2.35
N VAL A 93 -16.17 9.90 1.01
CA VAL A 93 -15.11 9.34 0.15
C VAL A 93 -13.74 9.97 0.45
N MET A 94 -13.70 11.29 0.63
CA MET A 94 -12.46 11.98 0.97
C MET A 94 -11.85 11.44 2.27
N PHE A 95 -12.66 11.27 3.32
CA PHE A 95 -12.21 10.75 4.61
C PHE A 95 -11.81 9.28 4.54
N THR A 96 -12.56 8.45 3.81
CA THR A 96 -12.26 7.01 3.66
C THR A 96 -11.00 6.79 2.84
N ASP A 97 -10.78 7.58 1.79
CA ASP A 97 -9.56 7.54 0.96
C ASP A 97 -8.34 7.98 1.77
N MET A 98 -8.46 9.09 2.48
CA MET A 98 -7.41 9.59 3.39
C MET A 98 -7.04 8.59 4.47
N THR A 99 -8.04 7.94 5.08
CA THR A 99 -7.83 6.90 6.11
C THR A 99 -7.08 5.71 5.53
N SER A 100 -7.49 5.24 4.35
CA SER A 100 -6.84 4.14 3.63
C SER A 100 -5.39 4.45 3.29
N ALA A 101 -5.13 5.66 2.77
CA ALA A 101 -3.78 6.10 2.41
C ALA A 101 -2.87 6.27 3.64
N CYS A 102 -3.41 6.74 4.78
CA CYS A 102 -2.67 6.80 6.04
C CYS A 102 -2.34 5.41 6.58
N TYR A 103 -3.31 4.49 6.57
CA TYR A 103 -3.10 3.10 6.95
C TYR A 103 -1.99 2.48 6.10
N PHE A 104 -2.05 2.65 4.78
CA PHE A 104 -1.05 2.12 3.87
C PHE A 104 0.34 2.72 4.12
N ALA A 105 0.45 4.01 4.42
CA ALA A 105 1.73 4.65 4.76
C ALA A 105 2.38 4.05 6.02
N VAL A 106 1.57 3.71 7.04
CA VAL A 106 2.06 2.98 8.22
C VAL A 106 2.51 1.57 7.83
N VAL A 107 1.76 0.89 6.95
CA VAL A 107 2.11 -0.45 6.45
C VAL A 107 3.45 -0.46 5.71
N VAL A 108 3.78 0.57 4.93
CA VAL A 108 5.10 0.69 4.27
C VAL A 108 6.24 0.55 5.29
N PHE A 109 6.15 1.29 6.40
CA PHE A 109 7.13 1.21 7.48
C PHE A 109 7.09 -0.15 8.19
N LYS A 110 5.90 -0.67 8.50
CA LYS A 110 5.75 -1.98 9.17
C LYS A 110 6.29 -3.12 8.32
N PHE A 111 6.14 -3.06 7.00
CA PHE A 111 6.68 -4.04 6.06
C PHE A 111 8.22 -4.02 6.04
N LEU A 112 8.83 -2.82 6.10
CA LEU A 112 10.29 -2.70 6.26
C LEU A 112 10.78 -3.41 7.54
N ILE A 113 10.13 -3.14 8.68
CA ILE A 113 10.49 -3.76 9.96
C ILE A 113 10.23 -5.26 9.93
N LEU A 114 9.15 -5.72 9.29
CA LEU A 114 8.87 -7.14 9.11
C LEU A 114 10.02 -7.85 8.40
N MET A 115 10.53 -7.30 7.29
CA MET A 115 11.67 -7.89 6.58
C MET A 115 12.94 -8.00 7.43
N LEU A 116 13.20 -7.02 8.31
CA LEU A 116 14.34 -7.08 9.24
C LEU A 116 14.14 -8.16 10.31
N GLU A 117 12.93 -8.26 10.86
CA GLU A 117 12.60 -9.24 11.90
C GLU A 117 12.61 -10.68 11.35
N GLU A 118 12.33 -10.89 10.06
CA GLU A 118 12.43 -12.20 9.41
C GLU A 118 13.86 -12.73 9.30
N ILE A 119 14.88 -11.89 9.50
CA ILE A 119 16.30 -12.29 9.50
C ILE A 119 16.83 -12.51 10.92
N GLY A 120 16.03 -12.23 11.95
CA GLY A 120 16.49 -12.21 13.34
C GLY A 120 16.85 -10.81 13.85
N GLY A 121 16.33 -9.76 13.20
CA GLY A 121 16.42 -8.38 13.66
C GLY A 121 17.66 -7.62 13.18
N ASP A 122 17.91 -6.48 13.81
CA ASP A 122 18.90 -5.49 13.36
C ASP A 122 20.33 -6.03 13.40
N GLU A 123 20.72 -6.74 14.46
CA GLU A 123 22.08 -7.26 14.63
C GLU A 123 22.40 -8.39 13.65
N ALA A 124 21.45 -9.30 13.42
CA ALA A 124 21.60 -10.37 12.43
C ALA A 124 21.71 -9.80 11.01
N PHE A 125 20.91 -8.77 10.70
CA PHE A 125 21.03 -8.03 9.45
C PHE A 125 22.41 -7.40 9.29
N LEU A 126 22.90 -6.66 10.30
CA LEU A 126 24.21 -6.00 10.25
C LEU A 126 25.37 -6.99 10.09
N LYS A 127 25.32 -8.15 10.79
CA LYS A 127 26.34 -9.21 10.67
C LYS A 127 26.36 -9.81 9.26
N ARG A 128 25.19 -10.03 8.66
CA ARG A 128 25.06 -10.60 7.31
C ARG A 128 25.44 -9.59 6.23
N SER A 129 25.08 -8.34 6.42
CA SER A 129 25.34 -7.26 5.49
C SER A 129 26.75 -6.67 5.60
N SER A 130 27.47 -6.88 6.70
CA SER A 130 28.89 -6.53 6.79
C SER A 130 29.72 -7.20 5.67
N LYS A 131 29.28 -8.37 5.18
CA LYS A 131 29.92 -9.11 4.08
C LYS A 131 29.55 -8.61 2.68
N HIS A 132 28.52 -7.77 2.52
CA HIS A 132 27.98 -7.37 1.22
C HIS A 132 27.60 -5.88 1.18
N LYS A 133 28.11 -5.12 0.18
CA LYS A 133 27.75 -3.71 0.00
C LYS A 133 26.30 -3.56 -0.49
N LEU A 134 25.54 -2.57 0.01
CA LEU A 134 24.22 -2.26 -0.55
C LEU A 134 24.38 -1.65 -1.94
N ARG A 135 23.72 -2.26 -2.91
CA ARG A 135 23.53 -1.64 -4.22
C ARG A 135 22.33 -0.70 -4.12
N ILE A 136 22.62 0.59 -3.96
CA ILE A 136 21.60 1.66 -3.83
C ILE A 136 20.90 1.92 -5.18
N SER A 137 21.48 1.47 -6.30
CA SER A 137 20.83 1.45 -7.61
C SER A 137 19.78 0.32 -7.69
N THR A 138 18.64 0.56 -7.06
CA THR A 138 17.43 -0.27 -7.14
C THR A 138 16.23 0.66 -7.39
N GLY A 139 15.21 0.19 -8.12
CA GLY A 139 14.06 1.00 -8.57
C GLY A 139 13.23 1.58 -7.39
N PRO A 140 12.35 2.58 -7.62
CA PRO A 140 11.79 3.03 -8.90
C PRO A 140 12.40 4.33 -9.49
N CYS A 141 13.14 5.13 -8.71
CA CYS A 141 13.64 6.44 -9.17
C CYS A 141 15.12 6.49 -9.58
N CYS A 142 15.91 5.44 -9.34
CA CYS A 142 17.37 5.45 -9.57
C CYS A 142 17.92 4.15 -10.20
N CYS A 143 17.11 3.40 -10.96
CA CYS A 143 17.58 2.13 -11.56
C CYS A 143 18.63 2.31 -12.67
N CYS A 144 18.80 3.52 -13.21
CA CYS A 144 19.70 3.81 -14.34
C CYS A 144 20.82 4.79 -14.01
N CYS A 145 21.02 5.19 -12.75
CA CYS A 145 22.11 6.10 -12.36
C CYS A 145 23.34 5.31 -11.88
N PRO A 146 24.43 5.19 -12.67
CA PRO A 146 25.68 4.53 -12.26
C PRO A 146 26.48 5.33 -11.22
N CYS A 147 26.08 6.57 -10.93
CA CYS A 147 26.77 7.54 -10.09
C CYS A 147 26.47 7.44 -8.58
N LEU A 148 25.66 6.47 -8.15
CA LEU A 148 25.30 6.34 -6.74
C LEU A 148 26.27 5.41 -5.98
N PRO A 149 26.98 5.91 -4.95
CA PRO A 149 28.06 5.17 -4.30
C PRO A 149 27.55 3.93 -3.56
N HIS A 150 28.34 2.86 -3.59
CA HIS A 150 28.12 1.69 -2.75
C HIS A 150 28.39 2.07 -1.29
N VAL A 151 27.33 2.38 -0.53
CA VAL A 151 27.46 2.69 0.90
C VAL A 151 27.61 1.38 1.68
N ALA A 152 28.65 1.31 2.51
CA ALA A 152 28.84 0.21 3.44
C ALA A 152 27.68 0.18 4.45
N ILE A 153 27.15 -1.01 4.75
CA ILE A 153 26.11 -1.15 5.78
C ILE A 153 26.76 -0.85 7.13
N THR A 154 26.32 0.24 7.74
CA THR A 154 26.61 0.56 9.15
C THR A 154 25.29 0.65 9.92
N ARG A 155 25.34 0.61 11.26
CA ARG A 155 24.17 0.87 12.12
C ARG A 155 23.46 2.18 11.75
N ARG A 156 24.23 3.20 11.36
CA ARG A 156 23.70 4.49 10.91
C ARG A 156 22.90 4.38 9.61
N SER A 157 23.39 3.59 8.64
CA SER A 157 22.66 3.39 7.37
C SER A 157 21.33 2.68 7.58
N LEU A 158 21.28 1.65 8.45
CA LEU A 158 20.03 0.97 8.81
C LEU A 158 19.07 1.91 9.54
N PHE A 159 19.57 2.73 10.47
CA PHE A 159 18.78 3.74 11.15
C PHE A 159 18.18 4.75 10.15
N LEU A 160 18.98 5.24 9.19
CA LEU A 160 18.50 6.15 8.14
C LEU A 160 17.44 5.51 7.24
N LEU A 161 17.58 4.23 6.87
CA LEU A 161 16.55 3.51 6.11
C LEU A 161 15.22 3.45 6.88
N LYS A 162 15.28 3.09 8.17
CA LYS A 162 14.09 3.07 9.04
C LYS A 162 13.47 4.45 9.18
N LEU A 163 14.31 5.46 9.40
CA LEU A 163 13.88 6.85 9.55
C LEU A 163 13.21 7.37 8.27
N GLY A 164 13.74 7.06 7.09
CA GLY A 164 13.16 7.48 5.82
C GLY A 164 11.75 6.94 5.60
N SER A 165 11.52 5.64 5.84
CA SER A 165 10.16 5.08 5.75
C SER A 165 9.24 5.54 6.89
N PHE A 166 9.77 5.78 8.10
CA PHE A 166 9.00 6.28 9.23
C PHE A 166 8.54 7.74 9.02
N GLN A 167 9.41 8.58 8.48
CA GLN A 167 9.11 9.97 8.14
C GLN A 167 7.91 10.06 7.20
N PHE A 168 7.79 9.15 6.22
CA PHE A 168 6.64 9.11 5.34
C PHE A 168 5.33 8.82 6.07
N ALA A 169 5.31 7.86 6.98
CA ALA A 169 4.10 7.54 7.74
C ALA A 169 3.61 8.76 8.55
N ILE A 170 4.52 9.46 9.23
CA ILE A 170 4.17 10.69 9.98
C ILE A 170 3.73 11.80 9.04
N LEU A 171 4.55 12.13 8.04
CA LEU A 171 4.26 13.23 7.13
C LEU A 171 2.96 13.01 6.37
N LYS A 172 2.66 11.78 5.95
CA LYS A 172 1.38 11.46 5.29
C LYS A 172 0.19 11.79 6.19
N ILE A 173 0.24 11.43 7.47
CA ILE A 173 -0.81 11.76 8.44
C ILE A 173 -0.92 13.28 8.61
N VAL A 174 0.21 13.99 8.75
CA VAL A 174 0.24 15.45 8.89
C VAL A 174 -0.36 16.14 7.66
N PHE A 175 0.04 15.74 6.44
CA PHE A 175 -0.53 16.27 5.20
C PHE A 175 -2.02 15.95 5.08
N THR A 176 -2.44 14.75 5.49
CA THR A 176 -3.86 14.40 5.51
C THR A 176 -4.66 15.30 6.44
N VAL A 177 -4.19 15.53 7.68
CA VAL A 177 -4.85 16.43 8.63
C VAL A 177 -4.89 17.86 8.09
N LEU A 178 -3.76 18.33 7.54
CA LEU A 178 -3.68 19.65 6.91
C LEU A 178 -4.69 19.78 5.77
N SER A 179 -4.78 18.78 4.87
CA SER A 179 -5.77 18.75 3.80
C SER A 179 -7.21 18.79 4.30
N ILE A 180 -7.54 18.10 5.41
CA ILE A 180 -8.88 18.18 6.02
C ILE A 180 -9.15 19.59 6.55
N VAL A 181 -8.19 20.20 7.25
CA VAL A 181 -8.34 21.56 7.80
C VAL A 181 -8.55 22.58 6.70
N LEU A 182 -7.76 22.51 5.61
CA LEU A 182 -7.94 23.41 4.47
C LEU A 182 -9.30 23.18 3.78
N TRP A 183 -9.79 21.94 3.73
CA TRP A 183 -11.11 21.61 3.19
C TRP A 183 -12.24 22.20 4.05
N THR A 184 -12.15 22.07 5.38
CA THR A 184 -13.15 22.64 6.29
C THR A 184 -13.19 24.16 6.27
N ASN A 185 -12.08 24.82 5.96
CA ASN A 185 -12.00 26.29 5.84
C ASN A 185 -12.54 26.81 4.51
N GLY A 186 -13.04 25.94 3.61
CA GLY A 186 -13.57 26.33 2.30
C GLY A 186 -12.50 26.79 1.29
N ASN A 187 -11.21 26.62 1.63
CA ASN A 187 -10.07 27.00 0.79
C ASN A 187 -9.45 25.80 0.05
N PHE A 188 -10.13 24.64 0.07
CA PHE A 188 -9.69 23.42 -0.61
C PHE A 188 -10.90 22.71 -1.16
N ASP A 189 -11.06 22.77 -2.47
CA ASP A 189 -11.91 21.87 -3.21
C ASP A 189 -10.99 20.87 -3.94
N VAL A 190 -11.23 19.58 -3.72
CA VAL A 190 -10.45 18.49 -4.34
C VAL A 190 -10.57 18.49 -5.86
N ALA A 191 -11.58 19.17 -6.41
CA ALA A 191 -11.81 19.34 -7.84
C ALA A 191 -11.22 20.64 -8.41
N ASP A 192 -10.73 21.55 -7.58
CA ASP A 192 -10.22 22.85 -8.03
C ASP A 192 -8.71 22.76 -8.29
N VAL A 193 -8.38 22.48 -9.55
CA VAL A 193 -7.01 22.34 -10.08
C VAL A 193 -6.38 23.71 -10.40
N SER A 194 -6.98 24.80 -9.92
CA SER A 194 -6.42 26.14 -10.06
C SER A 194 -5.06 26.26 -9.37
N ILE A 195 -4.17 27.09 -9.92
CA ILE A 195 -2.78 27.29 -9.46
C ILE A 195 -2.73 27.82 -8.00
N THR A 196 -3.85 28.39 -7.53
CA THR A 196 -4.11 28.85 -6.16
C THR A 196 -4.62 27.76 -5.21
N GLY A 197 -5.06 26.61 -5.73
CA GLY A 197 -5.59 25.48 -4.96
C GLY A 197 -4.48 24.64 -4.32
N ALA A 198 -4.57 24.40 -3.00
CA ALA A 198 -3.54 23.63 -2.30
C ALA A 198 -3.43 22.15 -2.77
N ALA A 199 -4.40 21.64 -3.53
CA ALA A 199 -4.39 20.29 -4.11
C ALA A 199 -3.26 20.09 -5.15
N ILE A 200 -2.92 21.11 -5.95
CA ILE A 200 -1.88 21.00 -6.99
C ILE A 200 -0.46 20.92 -6.41
N TRP A 201 -0.27 21.40 -5.18
CA TRP A 201 1.01 21.33 -4.48
C TRP A 201 1.10 20.09 -3.59
N ILE A 202 0.02 19.73 -2.90
CA ILE A 202 0.01 18.61 -1.96
C ILE A 202 0.12 17.26 -2.68
N ASN A 203 -0.61 17.05 -3.79
CA ASN A 203 -0.64 15.75 -4.46
C ASN A 203 0.73 15.34 -5.06
N PRO A 204 1.46 16.20 -5.81
CA PRO A 204 2.80 15.87 -6.30
C PRO A 204 3.80 15.71 -5.17
N PHE A 205 3.73 16.54 -4.13
CA PHE A 205 4.63 16.44 -2.97
C PHE A 205 4.47 15.10 -2.24
N VAL A 206 3.23 14.69 -2.00
CA VAL A 206 2.91 13.37 -1.43
C VAL A 206 3.39 12.24 -2.34
N GLY A 207 3.26 12.39 -3.67
CA GLY A 207 3.79 11.44 -4.65
C GLY A 207 5.31 11.26 -4.56
N ILE A 208 6.06 12.37 -4.57
CA ILE A 208 7.53 12.36 -4.40
C ILE A 208 7.91 11.72 -3.07
N LEU A 209 7.23 12.12 -1.99
CA LEU A 209 7.49 11.58 -0.66
C LEU A 209 7.23 10.07 -0.60
N THR A 210 6.19 9.59 -1.27
CA THR A 210 5.87 8.16 -1.37
C THR A 210 7.01 7.42 -2.09
N ILE A 211 7.52 7.94 -3.20
CA ILE A 211 8.64 7.33 -3.94
C ILE A 211 9.90 7.24 -3.06
N ILE A 212 10.23 8.33 -2.34
CA ILE A 212 11.37 8.36 -1.42
C ILE A 212 11.19 7.31 -0.30
N ALA A 213 9.97 7.14 0.22
CA ALA A 213 9.67 6.19 1.29
C ALA A 213 9.78 4.72 0.88
N LEU A 214 9.48 4.43 -0.39
CA LEU A 214 9.54 3.08 -0.96
C LEU A 214 10.97 2.63 -1.26
N TRP A 215 11.86 3.59 -1.44
CA TRP A 215 13.23 3.30 -1.82
C TRP A 215 14.01 2.50 -0.76
N PRO A 216 13.97 2.83 0.55
CA PRO A 216 14.45 1.97 1.63
C PRO A 216 13.93 0.53 1.56
N VAL A 217 12.63 0.36 1.28
CA VAL A 217 11.98 -0.95 1.22
C VAL A 217 12.50 -1.75 0.03
N ALA A 218 12.65 -1.12 -1.14
CA ALA A 218 13.17 -1.76 -2.34
C ALA A 218 14.65 -2.17 -2.19
N ILE A 219 15.48 -1.29 -1.62
CA ILE A 219 16.90 -1.58 -1.33
C ILE A 219 17.01 -2.79 -0.41
N LEU A 220 16.23 -2.78 0.68
CA LEU A 220 16.24 -3.86 1.66
C LEU A 220 15.78 -5.17 1.01
N PHE A 221 14.66 -5.16 0.28
CA PHE A 221 14.17 -6.33 -0.44
C PHE A 221 15.21 -6.91 -1.41
N MET A 222 15.87 -6.08 -2.22
CA MET A 222 16.84 -6.56 -3.20
C MET A 222 18.08 -7.21 -2.56
N HIS A 223 18.51 -6.70 -1.41
CA HIS A 223 19.59 -7.30 -0.63
C HIS A 223 19.16 -8.63 0.00
N LEU A 224 17.91 -8.69 0.43
CA LEU A 224 17.39 -9.76 1.26
C LEU A 224 16.71 -10.89 0.49
N ARG A 225 16.31 -10.66 -0.76
CA ARG A 225 15.55 -11.62 -1.57
C ARG A 225 16.20 -13.00 -1.64
N THR A 226 17.53 -13.07 -1.74
CA THR A 226 18.28 -14.34 -1.84
C THR A 226 18.37 -15.05 -0.49
N ALA A 227 18.54 -14.29 0.59
CA ALA A 227 18.61 -14.83 1.95
C ALA A 227 17.25 -15.38 2.44
N LEU A 228 16.15 -14.79 1.94
CA LEU A 228 14.78 -15.07 2.36
C LEU A 228 13.96 -15.83 1.30
N GLN A 229 14.61 -16.48 0.33
CA GLN A 229 13.89 -17.28 -0.68
C GLN A 229 13.13 -18.44 -0.03
N THR A 230 13.70 -19.07 0.99
CA THR A 230 13.09 -20.16 1.76
C THR A 230 11.79 -19.71 2.44
N LEU A 231 11.73 -18.44 2.86
CA LEU A 231 10.55 -17.80 3.44
C LEU A 231 9.66 -17.11 2.40
N LYS A 232 9.77 -17.46 1.10
CA LYS A 232 8.91 -16.95 0.02
C LYS A 232 8.65 -15.44 0.13
N ILE A 233 9.67 -14.64 0.44
CA ILE A 233 9.50 -13.20 0.65
C ILE A 233 9.14 -12.47 -0.65
N VAL A 234 9.53 -13.05 -1.80
CA VAL A 234 9.28 -12.50 -3.13
C VAL A 234 7.78 -12.33 -3.41
N PRO A 235 6.92 -13.37 -3.31
CA PRO A 235 5.49 -13.19 -3.49
C PRO A 235 4.85 -12.26 -2.44
N LYS A 236 5.34 -12.24 -1.19
CA LYS A 236 4.86 -11.30 -0.16
C LYS A 236 5.13 -9.83 -0.57
N TYR A 237 6.35 -9.56 -1.04
CA TYR A 237 6.72 -8.24 -1.55
C TYR A 237 5.93 -7.86 -2.82
N ALA A 238 5.70 -8.82 -3.72
CA ALA A 238 4.90 -8.61 -4.91
C ALA A 238 3.45 -8.23 -4.57
N MET A 239 2.82 -8.91 -3.60
CA MET A 239 1.48 -8.54 -3.13
C MET A 239 1.46 -7.13 -2.52
N TYR A 240 2.45 -6.80 -1.69
CA TYR A 240 2.59 -5.45 -1.12
C TYR A 240 2.74 -4.37 -2.22
N GLN A 241 3.59 -4.60 -3.22
CA GLN A 241 3.76 -3.69 -4.36
C GLN A 241 2.48 -3.58 -5.19
N LEU A 242 1.75 -4.68 -5.37
CA LEU A 242 0.48 -4.66 -6.07
C LEU A 242 -0.54 -3.79 -5.33
N VAL A 243 -0.68 -3.94 -4.00
CA VAL A 243 -1.55 -3.06 -3.20
C VAL A 243 -1.18 -1.59 -3.41
N LEU A 244 0.11 -1.27 -3.43
CA LEU A 244 0.57 0.10 -3.67
C LEU A 244 0.15 0.64 -5.04
N ILE A 245 0.41 -0.14 -6.08
CA ILE A 245 0.13 0.25 -7.46
C ILE A 245 -1.37 0.48 -7.66
N LEU A 246 -2.20 -0.44 -7.16
CA LEU A 246 -3.65 -0.36 -7.33
C LEU A 246 -4.24 0.78 -6.47
N SER A 247 -3.86 0.88 -5.20
CA SER A 247 -4.40 1.92 -4.30
C SER A 247 -3.94 3.34 -4.63
N GLN A 248 -2.69 3.53 -5.03
CA GLN A 248 -2.12 4.86 -5.25
C GLN A 248 -2.01 5.22 -6.73
N LEU A 249 -1.30 4.41 -7.52
CA LEU A 249 -0.96 4.77 -8.90
C LEU A 249 -2.19 4.72 -9.81
N GLN A 250 -2.97 3.64 -9.75
CA GLN A 250 -4.18 3.49 -10.55
C GLN A 250 -5.24 4.53 -10.20
N THR A 251 -5.50 4.75 -8.91
CA THR A 251 -6.42 5.82 -8.46
C THR A 251 -5.98 7.19 -8.99
N ALA A 252 -4.68 7.51 -8.90
CA ALA A 252 -4.15 8.77 -9.44
C ALA A 252 -4.33 8.89 -10.96
N ILE A 253 -4.04 7.83 -11.72
CA ILE A 253 -4.22 7.81 -13.18
C ILE A 253 -5.70 8.00 -13.55
N ILE A 254 -6.61 7.27 -12.89
CA ILE A 254 -8.06 7.38 -13.14
C ILE A 254 -8.53 8.80 -12.85
N ASN A 255 -8.09 9.40 -11.75
CA ASN A 255 -8.46 10.77 -11.39
C ASN A 255 -7.95 11.81 -12.39
N ILE A 256 -6.71 11.67 -12.87
CA ILE A 256 -6.16 12.56 -13.91
C ILE A 256 -6.96 12.42 -15.21
N LEU A 257 -7.29 11.19 -15.60
CA LEU A 257 -8.05 10.91 -16.82
C LEU A 257 -9.50 11.43 -16.74
N ALA A 258 -10.10 11.38 -15.54
CA ALA A 258 -11.41 11.94 -15.24
C ALA A 258 -11.40 13.48 -15.30
N MET A 259 -10.33 14.11 -14.81
CA MET A 259 -10.16 15.57 -14.88
C MET A 259 -9.94 16.07 -16.32
N ASN A 260 -9.28 15.28 -17.17
CA ASN A 260 -9.06 15.60 -18.58
C ASN A 260 -10.32 15.42 -19.47
N GLY A 261 -11.48 15.09 -18.88
CA GLY A 261 -12.74 14.95 -19.62
C GLY A 261 -12.83 13.74 -20.53
N THR A 262 -11.89 12.77 -20.44
CA THR A 262 -11.94 11.53 -21.21
C THR A 262 -13.08 10.61 -20.73
N ILE A 263 -13.50 10.76 -19.47
CA ILE A 263 -14.67 10.07 -18.92
C ILE A 263 -15.91 10.94 -19.20
N ALA A 264 -16.82 10.44 -20.05
CA ALA A 264 -18.05 11.16 -20.34
C ALA A 264 -18.87 11.37 -19.05
N CYS A 265 -19.30 12.60 -18.82
CA CYS A 265 -20.25 12.92 -17.77
C CYS A 265 -21.58 12.18 -18.02
N SER A 266 -22.20 11.64 -16.97
CA SER A 266 -23.52 11.01 -17.02
C SER A 266 -24.27 11.46 -15.78
N PRO A 267 -25.24 12.39 -15.90
CA PRO A 267 -26.02 12.89 -14.76
C PRO A 267 -26.62 11.70 -13.98
N PRO A 268 -26.56 11.67 -12.64
CA PRO A 268 -26.21 12.76 -11.70
C PRO A 268 -24.72 12.90 -11.36
N PHE A 269 -23.82 12.17 -12.01
CA PHE A 269 -22.38 12.18 -11.70
C PHE A 269 -21.60 13.11 -12.63
N SER A 270 -20.87 14.06 -12.05
CA SER A 270 -19.83 14.81 -12.77
C SER A 270 -18.70 13.86 -13.21
N SER A 271 -17.97 14.22 -14.28
CA SER A 271 -16.82 13.44 -14.78
C SER A 271 -15.85 12.99 -13.67
N PRO A 272 -15.38 13.88 -12.76
CA PRO A 272 -14.49 13.48 -11.67
C PRO A 272 -15.18 12.54 -10.66
N ALA A 273 -16.43 12.82 -10.26
CA ALA A 273 -17.16 11.98 -9.30
C ALA A 273 -17.36 10.56 -9.83
N ARG A 274 -17.65 10.42 -11.12
CA ARG A 274 -17.77 9.12 -11.79
C ARG A 274 -16.44 8.36 -11.82
N GLY A 275 -15.33 9.05 -12.11
CA GLY A 275 -13.98 8.48 -12.06
C GLY A 275 -13.62 7.94 -10.68
N TYR A 276 -13.86 8.74 -9.63
CA TYR A 276 -13.66 8.32 -8.24
C TYR A 276 -14.51 7.09 -7.88
N MET A 277 -15.81 7.10 -8.23
CA MET A 277 -16.70 5.98 -7.88
C MET A 277 -16.28 4.67 -8.58
N LEU A 278 -15.88 4.74 -9.85
CA LEU A 278 -15.34 3.60 -10.58
C LEU A 278 -14.04 3.10 -9.96
N SER A 279 -13.14 4.01 -9.55
CA SER A 279 -11.91 3.65 -8.85
C SER A 279 -12.20 2.92 -7.53
N GLN A 280 -13.16 3.40 -6.73
CA GLN A 280 -13.53 2.75 -5.45
C GLN A 280 -14.13 1.37 -5.67
N GLN A 281 -15.02 1.20 -6.66
CA GLN A 281 -15.61 -0.10 -6.99
C GLN A 281 -14.56 -1.12 -7.45
N LEU A 282 -13.62 -0.66 -8.27
CA LEU A 282 -12.56 -1.50 -8.82
C LEU A 282 -11.56 -1.90 -7.73
N LEU A 283 -11.21 -0.97 -6.82
CA LEU A 283 -10.39 -1.25 -5.64
C LEU A 283 -11.01 -2.32 -4.72
N ILE A 284 -12.32 -2.31 -4.50
CA ILE A 284 -12.97 -3.34 -3.66
C ILE A 284 -12.70 -4.73 -4.23
N LEU A 285 -12.87 -4.90 -5.54
CA LEU A 285 -12.67 -6.17 -6.24
C LEU A 285 -11.20 -6.61 -6.20
N GLU A 286 -10.28 -5.71 -6.49
CA GLU A 286 -8.85 -5.99 -6.49
C GLU A 286 -8.31 -6.36 -5.11
N MET A 287 -8.71 -5.59 -4.09
CA MET A 287 -8.30 -5.83 -2.71
C MET A 287 -8.90 -7.13 -2.17
N PHE A 288 -10.08 -7.53 -2.63
CA PHE A 288 -10.65 -8.84 -2.32
C PHE A 288 -9.77 -9.99 -2.84
N ILE A 289 -9.37 -9.93 -4.12
CA ILE A 289 -8.47 -10.93 -4.72
C ILE A 289 -7.14 -10.97 -3.95
N ILE A 290 -6.55 -9.82 -3.65
CA ILE A 290 -5.31 -9.72 -2.88
C ILE A 290 -5.47 -10.32 -1.48
N THR A 291 -6.60 -10.07 -0.81
CA THR A 291 -6.89 -10.63 0.51
C THR A 291 -6.88 -12.17 0.47
N LEU A 292 -7.54 -12.77 -0.52
CA LEU A 292 -7.56 -14.22 -0.69
C LEU A 292 -6.16 -14.79 -1.00
N VAL A 293 -5.40 -14.16 -1.89
CA VAL A 293 -4.03 -14.61 -2.23
C VAL A 293 -3.09 -14.46 -1.03
N THR A 294 -3.18 -13.35 -0.31
CA THR A 294 -2.39 -13.08 0.90
C THR A 294 -2.69 -14.12 1.98
N ARG A 295 -3.97 -14.50 2.15
CA ARG A 295 -4.35 -15.60 3.04
C ARG A 295 -3.66 -16.91 2.70
N LEU A 296 -3.64 -17.30 1.43
CA LEU A 296 -2.97 -18.53 0.99
C LEU A 296 -1.46 -18.48 1.21
N LEU A 297 -0.84 -17.30 1.01
CA LEU A 297 0.59 -17.10 1.23
C LEU A 297 0.98 -17.15 2.71
N TYR A 298 0.22 -16.49 3.58
CA TYR A 298 0.55 -16.39 5.01
C TYR A 298 0.12 -17.62 5.82
N ARG A 299 -1.00 -18.27 5.48
CA ARG A 299 -1.45 -19.49 6.17
C ARG A 299 -0.48 -20.66 6.01
N ARG A 300 0.23 -20.73 4.88
CA ARG A 300 1.19 -21.80 4.59
C ARG A 300 2.54 -21.65 5.32
N GLN A 301 2.81 -20.51 5.96
CA GLN A 301 4.16 -20.17 6.40
C GLN A 301 4.34 -20.01 7.91
N TYR A 302 3.37 -20.43 8.70
CA TYR A 302 3.48 -20.52 10.17
C TYR A 302 3.88 -21.92 10.63
N GLU A 303 4.80 -22.57 9.92
CA GLU A 303 5.66 -23.58 10.54
C GLU A 303 6.83 -22.84 11.18
N PRO A 304 7.07 -22.98 12.49
CA PRO A 304 8.21 -22.34 13.14
C PRO A 304 9.50 -22.80 12.46
N LEU A 305 10.45 -21.87 12.29
CA LEU A 305 11.83 -22.23 11.97
C LEU A 305 12.31 -23.24 13.02
N PRO A 306 13.05 -24.30 12.64
CA PRO A 306 13.78 -25.09 13.62
C PRO A 306 14.63 -24.12 14.44
N SER A 307 14.64 -24.27 15.77
CA SER A 307 15.62 -23.58 16.59
C SER A 307 17.01 -23.90 16.02
N GLU A 308 17.80 -22.87 15.71
CA GLU A 308 19.24 -23.06 15.79
C GLU A 308 19.51 -23.26 17.28
N ASP A 309 19.47 -24.52 17.71
CA ASP A 309 20.09 -24.90 18.97
C ASP A 309 21.53 -24.38 18.87
N HIS A 310 21.88 -23.51 19.79
CA HIS A 310 23.25 -23.13 20.05
C HIS A 310 23.93 -24.44 20.46
N ASP A 311 24.50 -25.16 19.49
CA ASP A 311 25.45 -26.24 19.77
C ASP A 311 26.67 -25.56 20.39
N ASP A 312 26.61 -25.37 21.71
CA ASP A 312 27.76 -25.14 22.59
C ASP A 312 28.59 -26.43 22.69
N ASN A 313 28.94 -27.01 21.54
CA ASN A 313 29.88 -28.11 21.45
C ASN A 313 30.80 -27.90 20.24
N GLU A 314 31.55 -26.81 20.30
CA GLU A 314 32.87 -26.73 19.69
C GLU A 314 33.72 -27.87 20.28
N ASN A 315 33.67 -29.03 19.62
CA ASN A 315 34.59 -30.17 19.61
C ASN A 315 33.79 -31.46 19.48
N THR A 316 33.56 -31.92 18.25
CA THR A 316 33.71 -33.33 17.82
C THR A 316 33.12 -33.45 16.43
N TYR A 317 33.87 -33.09 15.39
CA TYR A 317 33.89 -33.78 14.09
C TYR A 317 35.15 -33.33 13.32
N MET A 318 36.32 -33.48 13.95
CA MET A 318 37.51 -33.81 13.16
C MET A 318 37.42 -35.31 12.90
N VAL A 319 37.07 -35.65 11.67
CA VAL A 319 37.12 -37.02 11.15
C VAL A 319 38.56 -37.52 11.32
N ALA A 320 38.78 -38.36 12.32
CA ALA A 320 40.01 -39.11 12.48
C ALA A 320 40.11 -40.15 11.36
N MET A 321 41.20 -40.10 10.60
CA MET A 321 41.61 -41.21 9.75
C MET A 321 41.83 -42.46 10.61
N PRO A 322 41.38 -43.66 10.20
CA PRO A 322 41.80 -44.88 10.84
C PRO A 322 43.23 -45.21 10.39
N LYS A 323 44.18 -45.18 11.32
CA LYS A 323 45.41 -45.98 11.22
C LYS A 323 45.23 -47.23 12.08
N SER A 324 45.32 -48.38 11.44
CA SER A 324 46.34 -49.42 11.68
C SER A 324 45.75 -50.82 11.74
N ALA A 325 46.17 -51.67 10.80
CA ALA A 325 46.95 -52.88 11.05
C ALA A 325 47.60 -53.30 9.72
#